data_AF-R9BZP8-F1
#
_entry.id   AF-R9BZP8-F1
#
_cell.length_a   1.000
_cell.length_b   1.000
_cell.length_c   1.000
_cell.angle_alpha   90.00
_cell.angle_beta   90.00
_cell.angle_gamma   90.00
#
_symmetry.space_group_name_H-M   'P 1'
#
loop_
_entity.id
_entity.type
_entity.pdbx_description
1 polymer ?
#
loop_
_entity_poly.entity_id
_entity_poly.type
_entity_poly.pdbx_seq_one_letter_code
_entity_poly.pdbx_strand_id
1 'polypeptide(L)'
;MKGYILNFSEVHTYADQLDMKILFRGEIVMSYKFYSKEEVRDKYIAKGSFYSVEQGYYKGYRNDLHILDRNLVESGLNLTYSKPDILFIMMNPGGSEPINKQINSLTKDNLVKWLLKDNLVDAIPDETQDQIMRIMWNTGAQHSRIINISDIREGSSKKFYPLIKGIEDIHSIFSNERTNELDNVFGNFDSDTFIFKAWGVNENLSFRSLVGQCLKKLSKEANVIGLEKNNDEFLCYHPYSPNPKVLELWFNNAMELIYKEIPEEWFSMLKRKYDKLPSKASNT
;
A
#
# COMPACT_ATOMS: atom_id res chain seq x y z
N MET A 1 21.43 5.74 15.79
CA MET A 1 20.80 6.06 14.50
C MET A 1 20.66 7.57 14.42
N LYS A 2 21.41 8.24 13.53
CA LYS A 2 21.29 9.68 13.32
C LYS A 2 20.10 9.92 12.38
N GLY A 3 19.01 10.47 12.90
CA GLY A 3 17.88 10.89 12.08
C GLY A 3 18.28 12.07 11.20
N TYR A 4 18.10 11.93 9.90
CA TYR A 4 18.26 13.02 8.95
C TYR A 4 16.94 13.79 8.88
N ILE A 5 16.98 15.08 9.22
CA ILE A 5 15.87 16.00 9.04
C ILE A 5 15.72 16.22 7.53
N LEU A 6 14.65 15.73 6.92
CA LEU A 6 14.27 16.14 5.58
C LEU A 6 13.73 17.58 5.67
N ASN A 7 14.56 18.55 5.29
CA ASN A 7 14.12 19.92 5.09
C ASN A 7 13.29 19.99 3.81
N PHE A 8 11.98 20.22 3.95
CA PHE A 8 10.98 20.22 2.88
C PHE A 8 11.13 21.36 1.83
N SER A 9 12.23 22.11 1.83
CA SER A 9 12.39 23.35 1.07
C SER A 9 13.33 23.30 -0.14
N GLU A 10 14.05 22.20 -0.39
CA GLU A 10 15.10 22.18 -1.43
C GLU A 10 15.05 20.94 -2.35
N VAL A 11 13.87 20.62 -2.89
CA VAL A 11 13.77 19.70 -4.04
C VAL A 11 13.60 20.54 -5.31
N HIS A 12 14.69 20.74 -6.04
CA HIS A 12 14.66 21.32 -7.38
C HIS A 12 14.13 20.27 -8.36
N THR A 13 12.85 20.35 -8.69
CA THR A 13 12.22 19.53 -9.74
C THR A 13 12.46 20.19 -11.10
N TYR A 14 13.26 19.54 -11.96
CA TYR A 14 13.34 19.89 -13.38
C TYR A 14 12.21 19.16 -14.10
N ALA A 15 11.10 19.86 -14.31
CA ALA A 15 9.92 19.36 -15.00
C ALA A 15 10.07 19.55 -16.51
N ASP A 16 10.92 18.76 -17.14
CA ASP A 16 10.86 18.47 -18.57
C ASP A 16 10.97 16.96 -18.74
N GLN A 17 10.04 16.37 -19.48
CA GLN A 17 9.77 14.94 -19.62
C GLN A 17 11.04 14.05 -19.67
N LEU A 18 11.23 13.15 -18.68
CA LEU A 18 11.01 11.68 -18.83
C LEU A 18 11.60 10.81 -17.72
N ASP A 19 12.60 11.27 -16.97
CA ASP A 19 13.28 10.45 -15.95
C ASP A 19 13.75 11.30 -14.77
N MET A 20 13.16 11.10 -13.59
CA MET A 20 13.63 11.73 -12.35
C MET A 20 14.84 10.98 -11.84
N LYS A 21 15.93 11.70 -11.59
CA LYS A 21 17.22 11.10 -11.27
C LYS A 21 17.61 11.31 -9.82
N ILE A 22 18.04 10.25 -9.13
CA ILE A 22 18.71 10.37 -7.83
C ILE A 22 20.20 10.40 -8.08
N LEU A 23 20.87 11.40 -7.50
CA LEU A 23 22.32 11.54 -7.51
C LEU A 23 22.88 11.07 -6.16
N PHE A 24 23.88 10.18 -6.19
CA PHE A 24 24.69 9.85 -5.02
C PHE A 24 26.16 10.11 -5.37
N ARG A 25 26.83 10.96 -4.58
CA ARG A 25 28.22 11.39 -4.83
C ARG A 25 28.49 11.94 -6.24
N GLY A 26 27.50 12.59 -6.85
CA GLY A 26 27.60 13.18 -8.18
C GLY A 26 27.31 12.22 -9.34
N GLU A 27 27.02 10.95 -9.06
CA GLU A 27 26.63 9.97 -10.07
C GLU A 27 25.11 9.73 -10.04
N ILE A 28 24.51 9.59 -11.23
CA ILE A 28 23.12 9.14 -11.36
C ILE A 28 23.09 7.69 -10.92
N VAL A 29 22.60 7.45 -9.72
CA VAL A 29 22.37 6.09 -9.22
C VAL A 29 21.00 5.57 -9.62
N MET A 30 20.15 6.42 -10.21
CA MET A 30 18.78 6.06 -10.51
C MET A 30 18.09 6.95 -11.52
N SER A 31 17.13 6.37 -12.24
CA SER A 31 16.05 7.07 -12.92
C SER A 31 14.72 6.41 -12.58
N TYR A 32 13.70 7.19 -12.23
CA TYR A 32 12.32 6.70 -12.06
C TYR A 32 11.33 7.62 -12.77
N LYS A 33 10.19 7.06 -13.20
CA LYS A 33 9.17 7.74 -13.99
C LYS A 33 7.85 7.83 -13.24
N PHE A 34 7.21 8.99 -13.29
CA PHE A 34 5.83 9.17 -12.84
C PHE A 34 4.85 8.75 -13.96
N TYR A 35 4.45 7.47 -13.97
CA TYR A 35 3.55 6.92 -14.98
C TYR A 35 2.12 7.50 -14.88
N SER A 36 1.43 7.62 -16.01
CA SER A 36 0.02 8.04 -16.03
C SER A 36 -0.88 6.98 -15.38
N LYS A 37 -2.11 7.37 -15.03
CA LYS A 37 -3.10 6.42 -14.48
C LYS A 37 -3.46 5.33 -15.48
N GLU A 38 -3.53 5.65 -16.77
CA GLU A 38 -3.82 4.71 -17.85
C GLU A 38 -2.69 3.70 -17.97
N GLU A 39 -1.43 4.18 -18.02
CA GLU A 39 -0.25 3.30 -18.09
C GLU A 39 -0.26 2.28 -16.95
N VAL A 40 -0.42 2.73 -15.70
CA VAL A 40 -0.35 1.83 -14.55
C VAL A 40 -1.54 0.86 -14.48
N ARG A 41 -2.74 1.29 -14.86
CA ARG A 41 -3.94 0.43 -14.89
C ARG A 41 -3.91 -0.57 -16.04
N ASP A 42 -3.20 -0.28 -17.12
CA ASP A 42 -2.95 -1.25 -18.20
C ASP A 42 -1.97 -2.33 -17.75
N LYS A 43 -0.98 -2.01 -16.91
CA LYS A 43 0.02 -2.97 -16.43
C LYS A 43 -0.47 -3.83 -15.25
N TYR A 44 -1.28 -3.26 -14.36
CA TYR A 44 -1.67 -3.89 -13.11
C TYR A 44 -3.18 -4.12 -13.02
N ILE A 45 -3.58 -5.12 -12.25
CA ILE A 45 -4.96 -5.39 -11.86
C ILE A 45 -5.09 -5.34 -10.34
N ALA A 46 -6.21 -4.80 -9.85
CA ALA A 46 -6.54 -4.80 -8.43
C ALA A 46 -7.59 -5.88 -8.13
N LYS A 47 -7.38 -6.62 -7.04
CA LYS A 47 -8.35 -7.56 -6.48
C LYS A 47 -8.55 -7.24 -5.01
N GLY A 48 -9.78 -7.26 -4.52
CA GLY A 48 -10.08 -6.96 -3.12
C GLY A 48 -11.05 -7.93 -2.50
N SER A 49 -10.97 -8.08 -1.18
CA SER A 49 -11.94 -8.84 -0.38
C SER A 49 -12.91 -7.87 0.27
N PHE A 50 -14.19 -7.95 -0.11
CA PHE A 50 -15.24 -7.01 0.28
C PHE A 50 -16.37 -7.72 1.02
N TYR A 51 -16.87 -7.09 2.08
CA TYR A 51 -17.96 -7.64 2.89
C TYR A 51 -18.83 -6.52 3.50
N SER A 52 -19.99 -6.90 4.02
CA SER A 52 -20.83 -6.09 4.89
C SER A 52 -21.13 -6.87 6.17
N VAL A 53 -21.44 -6.17 7.26
CA VAL A 53 -21.82 -6.79 8.53
C VAL A 53 -23.27 -6.46 8.83
N GLU A 54 -24.09 -7.49 9.02
CA GLU A 54 -25.48 -7.39 9.43
C GLU A 54 -25.58 -6.65 10.77
N GLN A 55 -26.50 -5.70 10.84
CA GLN A 55 -26.67 -4.80 12.00
C GLN A 55 -25.41 -3.96 12.32
N GLY A 56 -24.41 -3.95 11.44
CA GLY A 56 -23.23 -3.09 11.56
C GLY A 56 -23.57 -1.62 11.33
N TYR A 57 -22.75 -0.75 11.92
CA TYR A 57 -22.91 0.71 11.82
C TYR A 57 -22.60 1.26 10.41
N TYR A 58 -22.01 0.46 9.51
CA TYR A 58 -21.62 0.86 8.16
C TYR A 58 -21.85 -0.26 7.13
N LYS A 59 -22.17 0.10 5.88
CA LYS A 59 -22.65 -0.85 4.84
C LYS A 59 -21.56 -1.48 3.97
N GLY A 60 -20.29 -1.11 4.13
CA GLY A 60 -19.22 -1.63 3.27
C GLY A 60 -17.86 -1.68 3.95
N TYR A 61 -17.23 -2.84 3.85
CA TYR A 61 -15.91 -3.10 4.38
C TYR A 61 -15.00 -3.72 3.30
N ARG A 62 -13.69 -3.52 3.45
CA ARG A 62 -12.64 -4.20 2.68
C ARG A 62 -11.45 -4.49 3.57
N ASN A 63 -11.23 -5.78 3.88
CA ASN A 63 -10.10 -6.19 4.71
C ASN A 63 -8.78 -6.25 3.95
N ASP A 64 -8.84 -6.56 2.66
CA ASP A 64 -7.65 -6.86 1.88
C ASP A 64 -7.76 -6.34 0.45
N LEU A 65 -6.63 -5.93 -0.11
CA LEU A 65 -6.51 -5.60 -1.52
C LEU A 65 -5.12 -5.97 -2.05
N HIS A 66 -5.11 -6.65 -3.19
CA HIS A 66 -3.92 -7.05 -3.91
C HIS A 66 -3.85 -6.27 -5.22
N ILE A 67 -2.66 -5.75 -5.54
CA ILE A 67 -2.32 -5.20 -6.85
C ILE A 67 -1.30 -6.15 -7.47
N LEU A 68 -1.60 -6.61 -8.68
CA LEU A 68 -0.87 -7.69 -9.36
C LEU A 68 -0.49 -7.27 -10.77
N ASP A 69 0.73 -7.58 -11.19
CA ASP A 69 1.12 -7.46 -12.60
C ASP A 69 0.25 -8.40 -13.44
N ARG A 70 -0.37 -7.88 -14.51
CA ARG A 70 -1.30 -8.68 -15.33
C ARG A 70 -0.64 -9.90 -15.94
N ASN A 71 0.63 -9.82 -16.35
CA ASN A 71 1.34 -10.96 -16.92
C ASN A 71 1.49 -12.09 -15.90
N LEU A 72 1.65 -11.74 -14.62
CA LEU A 72 1.72 -12.72 -13.53
C LEU A 72 0.38 -13.45 -13.37
N VAL A 73 -0.73 -12.71 -13.42
CA VAL A 73 -2.09 -13.30 -13.37
C VAL A 73 -2.35 -14.20 -14.58
N GLU A 74 -2.01 -13.74 -15.78
CA GLU A 74 -2.16 -14.49 -17.04
C GLU A 74 -1.30 -15.76 -17.08
N SER A 75 -0.17 -15.79 -16.35
CA SER A 75 0.66 -16.99 -16.20
C SER A 75 0.05 -18.07 -15.29
N GLY A 76 -1.11 -17.80 -14.69
CA GLY A 76 -1.82 -18.74 -13.81
C GLY A 76 -1.40 -18.66 -12.35
N LEU A 77 -0.92 -17.49 -11.88
CA LEU A 77 -0.55 -17.28 -10.49
C LEU A 77 -1.68 -17.70 -9.54
N ASN A 78 -1.34 -18.56 -8.58
CA ASN A 78 -2.20 -18.86 -7.45
C ASN A 78 -1.91 -17.89 -6.29
N LEU A 79 -2.86 -17.01 -5.98
CA LEU A 79 -2.71 -16.00 -4.92
C LEU A 79 -2.56 -16.59 -3.53
N THR A 80 -3.09 -17.80 -3.28
CA THR A 80 -2.90 -18.50 -2.02
C THR A 80 -1.41 -18.74 -1.70
N TYR A 81 -0.56 -18.83 -2.74
CA TYR A 81 0.88 -19.04 -2.58
C TYR A 81 1.72 -17.84 -3.02
N SER A 82 1.07 -16.75 -3.46
CA SER A 82 1.79 -15.57 -3.92
C SER A 82 2.15 -14.67 -2.75
N LYS A 83 3.45 -14.48 -2.55
CA LYS A 83 3.97 -13.57 -1.55
C LYS A 83 4.06 -12.15 -2.11
N PRO A 84 3.68 -11.11 -1.35
CA PRO A 84 3.81 -9.74 -1.81
C PRO A 84 5.28 -9.29 -1.77
N ASP A 85 5.71 -8.59 -2.80
CA ASP A 85 6.99 -7.87 -2.79
C ASP A 85 6.92 -6.68 -1.80
N ILE A 86 5.74 -6.04 -1.69
CA ILE A 86 5.51 -4.86 -0.85
C ILE A 86 4.13 -4.92 -0.18
N LEU A 87 4.09 -4.78 1.14
CA LEU A 87 2.89 -4.53 1.92
C LEU A 87 2.71 -3.03 2.17
N PHE A 88 1.57 -2.45 1.82
CA PHE A 88 1.16 -1.13 2.30
C PHE A 88 0.17 -1.27 3.45
N ILE A 89 0.38 -0.48 4.50
CA ILE A 89 -0.56 -0.35 5.62
C ILE A 89 -1.18 1.03 5.58
N MET A 90 -2.49 1.06 5.38
CA MET A 90 -3.25 2.29 5.14
C MET A 90 -4.30 2.52 6.23
N MET A 91 -4.87 3.73 6.29
CA MET A 91 -5.90 4.06 7.29
C MET A 91 -7.17 3.24 7.08
N ASN A 92 -7.71 3.32 5.88
CA ASN A 92 -8.98 2.75 5.53
C ASN A 92 -9.07 2.54 4.02
N PRO A 93 -9.89 1.58 3.57
CA PRO A 93 -10.15 1.37 2.16
C PRO A 93 -10.94 2.55 1.61
N GLY A 94 -10.29 3.37 0.79
CA GLY A 94 -10.86 4.57 0.19
C GLY A 94 -11.97 4.29 -0.83
N GLY A 95 -11.74 4.69 -2.09
CA GLY A 95 -12.76 4.67 -3.15
C GLY A 95 -12.88 3.32 -3.89
N SER A 96 -11.95 2.39 -3.69
CA SER A 96 -11.96 1.11 -4.39
C SER A 96 -13.23 0.29 -4.16
N GLU A 97 -13.77 -0.30 -5.23
CA GLU A 97 -15.04 -1.04 -5.25
C GLU A 97 -14.94 -2.37 -5.99
N PRO A 98 -15.72 -3.40 -5.63
CA PRO A 98 -15.78 -4.64 -6.39
C PRO A 98 -16.50 -4.42 -7.73
N ILE A 99 -15.97 -4.97 -8.83
CA ILE A 99 -16.56 -4.83 -10.17
C ILE A 99 -17.98 -5.41 -10.22
N ASN A 100 -18.18 -6.60 -9.65
CA ASN A 100 -19.48 -7.30 -9.72
C ASN A 100 -20.52 -6.77 -8.69
N LYS A 101 -20.17 -5.79 -7.85
CA LYS A 101 -21.01 -5.19 -6.79
C LYS A 101 -21.68 -6.16 -5.79
N GLN A 102 -21.53 -7.46 -5.95
CA GLN A 102 -21.97 -8.47 -4.99
C GLN A 102 -21.03 -8.46 -3.80
N ILE A 103 -21.59 -8.16 -2.63
CA ILE A 103 -20.87 -8.10 -1.36
C ILE A 103 -21.55 -9.09 -0.43
N ASN A 104 -20.75 -9.95 0.21
CA ASN A 104 -21.26 -10.91 1.17
C ASN A 104 -21.71 -10.18 2.44
N SER A 105 -22.94 -10.44 2.87
CA SER A 105 -23.49 -10.00 4.15
C SER A 105 -23.15 -11.03 5.22
N LEU A 106 -22.43 -10.59 6.26
CA LEU A 106 -21.88 -11.44 7.30
C LEU A 106 -22.47 -11.07 8.65
N THR A 107 -22.60 -12.04 9.56
CA THR A 107 -22.88 -11.75 10.96
C THR A 107 -21.57 -11.58 11.71
N LYS A 108 -21.60 -10.95 12.90
CA LYS A 108 -20.40 -10.90 13.75
C LYS A 108 -19.83 -12.29 14.03
N ASP A 109 -20.69 -13.29 14.22
CA ASP A 109 -20.30 -14.66 14.57
C ASP A 109 -19.57 -15.40 13.44
N ASN A 110 -19.88 -15.11 12.18
CA ASN A 110 -19.26 -15.77 11.04
C ASN A 110 -18.15 -14.95 10.38
N LEU A 111 -18.01 -13.67 10.74
CA LEU A 111 -17.04 -12.73 10.15
C LEU A 111 -15.60 -13.27 10.22
N VAL A 112 -15.09 -13.57 11.41
CA VAL A 112 -13.68 -13.99 11.59
C VAL A 112 -13.37 -15.24 10.78
N LYS A 113 -14.28 -16.22 10.74
CA LYS A 113 -14.11 -17.45 9.94
C LYS A 113 -14.16 -17.18 8.44
N TRP A 114 -14.96 -16.21 8.02
CA TRP A 114 -15.06 -15.82 6.61
C TRP A 114 -13.81 -15.09 6.14
N LEU A 115 -13.25 -14.20 6.98
CA LEU A 115 -12.04 -13.41 6.68
C LEU A 115 -10.78 -14.28 6.47
N LEU A 116 -10.75 -15.49 7.02
CA LEU A 116 -9.65 -16.45 6.81
C LEU A 116 -9.69 -17.15 5.44
N LYS A 117 -10.73 -16.93 4.64
CA LYS A 117 -10.85 -17.51 3.29
C LYS A 117 -10.32 -16.54 2.24
N ASP A 118 -9.87 -17.08 1.11
CA ASP A 118 -9.58 -16.29 -0.08
C ASP A 118 -10.91 -15.87 -0.74
N ASN A 119 -11.29 -14.61 -0.53
CA ASN A 119 -12.52 -14.02 -1.05
C ASN A 119 -12.22 -12.89 -2.05
N LEU A 120 -11.05 -12.91 -2.68
CA LEU A 120 -10.62 -11.84 -3.59
C LEU A 120 -11.47 -11.83 -4.86
N VAL A 121 -12.03 -10.65 -5.18
CA VAL A 121 -12.74 -10.37 -6.44
C VAL A 121 -12.08 -9.19 -7.15
N ASP A 122 -12.26 -9.09 -8.47
CA ASP A 122 -11.73 -7.96 -9.22
C ASP A 122 -12.29 -6.63 -8.69
N ALA A 123 -11.41 -5.66 -8.54
CA ALA A 123 -11.70 -4.36 -7.96
C ALA A 123 -11.35 -3.22 -8.92
N ILE A 124 -12.12 -2.15 -8.86
CA ILE A 124 -11.80 -0.89 -9.51
C ILE A 124 -10.79 -0.16 -8.59
N PRO A 125 -9.58 0.15 -9.07
CA PRO A 125 -8.61 0.92 -8.29
C PRO A 125 -9.02 2.40 -8.19
N ASP A 126 -8.75 2.99 -7.04
CA ASP A 126 -8.78 4.43 -6.77
C ASP A 126 -7.41 5.07 -6.99
N GLU A 127 -7.35 6.39 -6.85
CA GLU A 127 -6.16 7.20 -7.09
C GLU A 127 -4.99 6.85 -6.16
N THR A 128 -5.27 6.29 -4.98
CA THR A 128 -4.22 5.80 -4.08
C THR A 128 -3.60 4.53 -4.62
N GLN A 129 -4.42 3.61 -5.14
CA GLN A 129 -3.89 2.41 -5.77
C GLN A 129 -3.10 2.73 -7.03
N ASP A 130 -3.50 3.74 -7.81
CA ASP A 130 -2.70 4.20 -8.96
C ASP A 130 -1.30 4.67 -8.51
N GLN A 131 -1.22 5.36 -7.37
CA GLN A 131 0.06 5.80 -6.80
C GLN A 131 0.94 4.63 -6.38
N ILE A 132 0.36 3.61 -5.74
CA ILE A 132 1.08 2.40 -5.37
C ILE A 132 1.56 1.65 -6.61
N MET A 133 0.75 1.57 -7.67
CA MET A 133 1.18 0.98 -8.94
C MET A 133 2.37 1.71 -9.57
N ARG A 134 2.49 3.05 -9.41
CA ARG A 134 3.69 3.79 -9.83
C ARG A 134 4.93 3.35 -9.06
N ILE A 135 4.81 3.18 -7.74
CA ILE A 135 5.92 2.65 -6.93
C ILE A 135 6.29 1.26 -7.44
N MET A 136 5.30 0.37 -7.58
CA MET A 136 5.52 -1.01 -8.03
C MET A 136 6.23 -1.08 -9.37
N TRP A 137 5.86 -0.23 -10.34
CA TRP A 137 6.51 -0.24 -11.65
C TRP A 137 7.98 0.15 -11.54
N ASN A 138 8.28 1.22 -10.78
CA ASN A 138 9.65 1.70 -10.65
C ASN A 138 10.53 0.79 -9.79
N THR A 139 9.93 0.05 -8.86
CA THR A 139 10.64 -0.97 -8.05
C THR A 139 10.64 -2.35 -8.70
N GLY A 140 9.99 -2.54 -9.85
CA GLY A 140 9.83 -3.86 -10.46
C GLY A 140 9.02 -4.86 -9.62
N ALA A 141 8.29 -4.39 -8.60
CA ALA A 141 7.37 -5.21 -7.83
C ALA A 141 6.22 -5.69 -8.73
N GLN A 142 5.92 -6.98 -8.63
CA GLN A 142 4.87 -7.64 -9.39
C GLN A 142 3.63 -7.86 -8.54
N HIS A 143 3.77 -7.87 -7.21
CA HIS A 143 2.69 -8.07 -6.28
C HIS A 143 2.81 -7.12 -5.10
N SER A 144 1.81 -6.27 -4.89
CA SER A 144 1.63 -5.53 -3.65
C SER A 144 0.35 -5.94 -2.95
N ARG A 145 0.41 -6.02 -1.63
CA ARG A 145 -0.76 -6.22 -0.77
C ARG A 145 -1.02 -4.95 0.03
N ILE A 146 -2.28 -4.63 0.25
CA ILE A 146 -2.73 -3.46 1.00
C ILE A 146 -3.69 -3.93 2.08
N ILE A 147 -3.27 -3.78 3.33
CA ILE A 147 -4.14 -3.94 4.49
C ILE A 147 -4.46 -2.56 5.08
N ASN A 148 -5.59 -2.49 5.78
CA ASN A 148 -6.01 -1.26 6.42
C ASN A 148 -6.04 -1.41 7.94
N ILE A 149 -5.76 -0.31 8.64
CA ILE A 149 -5.98 -0.19 10.08
C ILE A 149 -7.47 -0.33 10.41
N SER A 150 -8.35 0.06 9.50
CA SER A 150 -9.79 -0.20 9.59
C SER A 150 -10.33 -0.61 8.24
N ASP A 151 -11.15 -1.65 8.21
CA ASP A 151 -11.80 -2.15 6.99
C ASP A 151 -12.95 -1.25 6.51
N ILE A 152 -13.38 -0.26 7.29
CA ILE A 152 -14.53 0.60 6.96
C ILE A 152 -14.26 1.40 5.67
N ARG A 153 -15.09 1.19 4.64
CA ARG A 153 -14.93 1.83 3.31
C ARG A 153 -15.45 3.27 3.26
N GLU A 154 -14.86 4.18 4.04
CA GLU A 154 -15.23 5.59 4.06
C GLU A 154 -14.07 6.52 3.63
N GLY A 155 -14.05 6.92 2.36
CA GLY A 155 -12.96 7.75 1.81
C GLY A 155 -12.82 9.14 2.42
N SER A 156 -13.83 9.66 3.14
CA SER A 156 -13.73 10.93 3.85
C SER A 156 -13.27 10.74 5.29
N SER A 157 -12.05 11.16 5.62
CA SER A 157 -11.53 11.15 6.99
C SER A 157 -12.47 11.83 8.00
N LYS A 158 -13.10 12.94 7.61
CA LYS A 158 -14.10 13.67 8.41
C LYS A 158 -15.32 12.81 8.78
N LYS A 159 -15.74 11.90 7.90
CA LYS A 159 -16.86 10.96 8.15
C LYS A 159 -16.37 9.67 8.81
N PHE A 160 -15.16 9.24 8.51
CA PHE A 160 -14.54 8.03 9.04
C PHE A 160 -14.30 8.10 10.56
N TYR A 161 -13.74 9.20 11.08
CA TYR A 161 -13.42 9.26 12.52
C TYR A 161 -14.63 9.13 13.45
N PRO A 162 -15.79 9.76 13.16
CA PRO A 162 -17.01 9.49 13.91
C PRO A 162 -17.44 8.02 13.87
N LEU A 163 -17.21 7.31 12.75
CA LEU A 163 -17.59 5.90 12.62
C LEU A 163 -16.76 5.02 13.54
N ILE A 164 -15.45 5.19 13.61
CA ILE A 164 -14.61 4.33 14.48
C ILE A 164 -14.75 4.67 15.98
N LYS A 165 -15.48 5.72 16.34
CA LYS A 165 -15.64 6.13 17.74
C LYS A 165 -16.69 5.25 18.43
N GLY A 166 -16.24 4.39 19.34
CA GLY A 166 -17.13 3.60 20.19
C GLY A 166 -17.70 2.34 19.51
N ILE A 167 -17.11 1.92 18.40
CA ILE A 167 -17.33 0.59 17.82
C ILE A 167 -16.24 -0.35 18.33
N GLU A 168 -16.55 -1.63 18.48
CA GLU A 168 -15.56 -2.69 18.70
C GLU A 168 -14.52 -2.71 17.58
N ASP A 169 -13.26 -2.95 17.94
CA ASP A 169 -12.13 -2.95 17.02
C ASP A 169 -12.13 -4.13 16.02
N ILE A 170 -13.20 -4.93 15.93
CA ILE A 170 -13.31 -6.08 15.01
C ILE A 170 -13.14 -5.69 13.53
N HIS A 171 -13.36 -4.43 13.18
CA HIS A 171 -13.10 -3.89 11.85
C HIS A 171 -11.60 -3.64 11.59
N SER A 172 -10.73 -3.73 12.58
CA SER A 172 -9.28 -3.59 12.47
C SER A 172 -8.63 -4.97 12.43
N ILE A 173 -7.79 -5.21 11.42
CA ILE A 173 -6.98 -6.44 11.33
C ILE A 173 -5.99 -6.57 12.50
N PHE A 174 -5.67 -5.45 13.19
CA PHE A 174 -4.76 -5.43 14.32
C PHE A 174 -5.43 -5.73 15.68
N SER A 175 -6.76 -5.94 15.68
CA SER A 175 -7.50 -6.39 16.86
C SER A 175 -7.08 -7.79 17.29
N ASN A 176 -7.30 -8.12 18.55
CA ASN A 176 -6.92 -9.43 19.09
C ASN A 176 -7.71 -10.56 18.43
N GLU A 177 -8.98 -10.30 18.12
CA GLU A 177 -9.93 -11.21 17.48
C GLU A 177 -9.49 -11.62 16.07
N ARG A 178 -8.67 -10.80 15.40
CA ARG A 178 -8.18 -11.01 14.04
C ARG A 178 -6.72 -11.43 13.96
N THR A 179 -6.13 -11.84 15.09
CA THR A 179 -4.71 -12.27 15.15
C THR A 179 -4.38 -13.36 14.12
N ASN A 180 -5.22 -14.37 13.93
CA ASN A 180 -4.95 -15.42 12.93
C ASN A 180 -4.94 -14.89 11.49
N GLU A 181 -5.78 -13.90 11.17
CA GLU A 181 -5.77 -13.27 9.85
C GLU A 181 -4.49 -12.45 9.66
N LEU A 182 -4.10 -11.68 10.67
CA LEU A 182 -2.86 -10.89 10.65
C LEU A 182 -1.61 -11.78 10.57
N ASP A 183 -1.58 -12.88 11.32
CA ASP A 183 -0.48 -13.85 11.28
C ASP A 183 -0.39 -14.51 9.90
N ASN A 184 -1.52 -14.76 9.22
CA ASN A 184 -1.51 -15.21 7.82
C ASN A 184 -1.02 -14.12 6.86
N VAL A 185 -1.21 -12.83 7.18
CA VAL A 185 -0.62 -11.75 6.37
C VAL A 185 0.90 -11.77 6.49
N PHE A 186 1.42 -11.72 7.72
CA PHE A 186 2.85 -11.62 7.98
C PHE A 186 3.60 -12.93 7.68
N GLY A 187 2.98 -14.09 7.92
CA GLY A 187 3.55 -15.40 7.60
C GLY A 187 3.74 -15.65 6.09
N ASN A 188 3.13 -14.82 5.24
CA ASN A 188 3.28 -14.86 3.78
C ASN A 188 4.36 -13.91 3.25
N PHE A 189 5.20 -13.35 4.12
CA PHE A 189 6.32 -12.51 3.70
C PHE A 189 7.56 -13.35 3.43
N ASP A 190 8.34 -12.91 2.45
CA ASP A 190 9.73 -13.32 2.35
C ASP A 190 10.60 -12.36 3.18
N SER A 191 11.86 -12.73 3.43
CA SER A 191 12.81 -11.87 4.17
C SER A 191 13.02 -10.50 3.52
N ASP A 192 12.69 -10.41 2.24
CA ASP A 192 12.76 -9.26 1.38
C ASP A 192 11.41 -8.53 1.23
N THR A 193 10.30 -8.96 1.83
CA THR A 193 9.07 -8.15 1.75
C THR A 193 9.24 -6.83 2.52
N PHE A 194 8.94 -5.69 1.87
CA PHE A 194 8.91 -4.38 2.52
C PHE A 194 7.53 -4.05 3.09
N ILE A 195 7.51 -3.40 4.26
CA ILE A 195 6.28 -2.89 4.87
C ILE A 195 6.31 -1.36 4.82
N PHE A 196 5.37 -0.76 4.09
CA PHE A 196 5.27 0.69 3.92
C PHE A 196 4.08 1.27 4.69
N LYS A 197 4.36 2.09 5.70
CA LYS A 197 3.38 2.82 6.52
C LYS A 197 2.85 4.02 5.74
N ALA A 198 1.54 4.07 5.50
CA ALA A 198 0.91 5.06 4.62
C ALA A 198 -0.48 5.53 5.09
N TRP A 199 -0.70 5.59 6.40
CA TRP A 199 -2.03 5.78 7.00
C TRP A 199 -2.46 7.24 7.27
N GLY A 200 -1.72 8.22 6.78
CA GLY A 200 -2.02 9.63 6.97
C GLY A 200 -1.50 10.23 8.28
N VAL A 201 -1.62 11.56 8.36
CA VAL A 201 -1.02 12.40 9.41
C VAL A 201 -2.09 13.03 10.32
N ASN A 202 -3.24 12.38 10.48
CA ASN A 202 -4.31 12.89 11.32
C ASN A 202 -4.11 12.50 12.78
N GLU A 203 -4.37 13.44 13.69
CA GLU A 203 -4.15 13.27 15.13
C GLU A 203 -5.40 12.83 15.92
N ASN A 204 -6.45 12.36 15.25
CA ASN A 204 -7.64 11.86 15.92
C ASN A 204 -7.30 10.75 16.93
N LEU A 205 -7.75 10.90 18.17
CA LEU A 205 -7.41 10.01 19.29
C LEU A 205 -7.85 8.56 19.07
N SER A 206 -9.07 8.34 18.59
CA SER A 206 -9.59 6.99 18.32
C SER A 206 -8.75 6.30 17.24
N PHE A 207 -8.37 7.04 16.19
CA PHE A 207 -7.51 6.51 15.16
C PHE A 207 -6.07 6.26 15.65
N ARG A 208 -5.48 7.17 16.44
CA ARG A 208 -4.15 6.97 17.04
C ARG A 208 -4.10 5.73 17.94
N SER A 209 -5.21 5.38 18.61
CA SER A 209 -5.31 4.13 19.37
C SER A 209 -5.12 2.91 18.46
N LEU A 210 -5.82 2.87 17.31
CA LEU A 210 -5.70 1.79 16.33
C LEU A 210 -4.29 1.73 15.70
N VAL A 211 -3.70 2.90 15.39
CA VAL A 211 -2.29 3.00 14.94
C VAL A 211 -1.35 2.43 16.00
N GLY A 212 -1.58 2.71 17.28
CA GLY A 212 -0.78 2.15 18.38
C GLY A 212 -0.87 0.62 18.47
N GLN A 213 -2.02 0.02 18.16
CA GLN A 213 -2.16 -1.44 18.05
C GLN A 213 -1.35 -1.98 16.87
N CYS A 214 -1.43 -1.32 15.71
CA CYS A 214 -0.63 -1.64 14.52
C CYS A 214 0.88 -1.60 14.84
N LEU A 215 1.38 -0.51 15.41
CA LEU A 215 2.80 -0.34 15.73
C LEU A 215 3.32 -1.42 16.69
N LYS A 216 2.53 -1.80 17.71
CA LYS A 216 2.89 -2.91 18.60
C LYS A 216 3.10 -4.23 17.83
N LYS A 217 2.25 -4.51 16.84
CA LYS A 217 2.39 -5.71 16.00
C LYS A 217 3.60 -5.60 15.07
N LEU A 218 3.81 -4.43 14.45
CA LEU A 218 4.93 -4.16 13.55
C LEU A 218 6.31 -4.14 14.22
N SER A 219 6.38 -3.92 15.54
CA SER A 219 7.65 -3.92 16.29
C SER A 219 8.50 -5.21 16.15
N LYS A 220 7.89 -6.29 15.66
CA LYS A 220 8.54 -7.59 15.42
C LYS A 220 9.03 -7.77 13.98
N GLU A 221 8.59 -6.90 13.07
CA GLU A 221 8.86 -7.03 11.65
C GLU A 221 10.12 -6.25 11.25
N ALA A 222 10.85 -6.79 10.29
CA ALA A 222 11.95 -6.10 9.62
C ALA A 222 11.42 -5.23 8.47
N ASN A 223 12.27 -4.35 7.93
CA ASN A 223 12.00 -3.62 6.69
C ASN A 223 10.73 -2.75 6.72
N VAL A 224 10.39 -2.19 7.89
CA VAL A 224 9.26 -1.28 8.08
C VAL A 224 9.69 0.17 7.85
N ILE A 225 9.15 0.79 6.82
CA ILE A 225 9.47 2.17 6.42
C ILE A 225 8.20 3.01 6.26
N GLY A 226 8.33 4.33 6.24
CA GLY A 226 7.22 5.23 5.95
C GLY A 226 7.67 6.68 5.89
N LEU A 227 6.92 7.52 5.18
CA LEU A 227 7.17 8.96 5.16
C LEU A 227 6.60 9.61 6.41
N GLU A 228 7.38 9.62 7.48
CA GLU A 228 6.96 10.16 8.77
C GLU A 228 6.95 11.69 8.80
N LYS A 229 5.91 12.26 9.37
CA LYS A 229 5.85 13.69 9.68
C LYS A 229 6.56 13.92 11.00
N ASN A 230 7.60 14.76 10.98
CA ASN A 230 8.38 15.13 12.16
C ASN A 230 9.01 13.92 12.91
N ASN A 231 9.32 12.83 12.22
CA ASN A 231 9.78 11.57 12.81
C ASN A 231 8.82 11.01 13.88
N ASP A 232 7.51 11.28 13.76
CA ASP A 232 6.48 10.61 14.54
C ASP A 232 5.94 9.43 13.73
N GLU A 233 6.26 8.21 14.18
CA GLU A 233 5.81 6.97 13.54
C GLU A 233 4.27 6.86 13.47
N PHE A 234 3.52 7.57 14.33
CA PHE A 234 2.06 7.60 14.26
C PHE A 234 1.54 8.42 13.07
N LEU A 235 2.37 9.28 12.48
CA LEU A 235 1.98 10.24 11.46
C LEU A 235 2.74 9.95 10.16
N CYS A 236 2.24 9.02 9.35
CA CYS A 236 2.87 8.65 8.08
C CYS A 236 2.08 9.23 6.89
N TYR A 237 2.69 10.00 6.00
CA TYR A 237 1.98 10.62 4.88
C TYR A 237 1.28 9.59 3.98
N HIS A 238 0.01 9.84 3.70
CA HIS A 238 -0.82 9.02 2.82
C HIS A 238 -0.43 9.21 1.34
N PRO A 239 -0.51 8.17 0.47
CA PRO A 239 -0.01 8.25 -0.90
C PRO A 239 -0.79 9.19 -1.81
N TYR A 240 -2.06 9.39 -1.51
CA TYR A 240 -2.92 10.27 -2.30
C TYR A 240 -2.97 11.70 -1.75
N SER A 241 -2.92 12.66 -2.67
CA SER A 241 -3.26 14.06 -2.47
C SER A 241 -4.02 14.58 -3.68
N PRO A 242 -5.10 15.38 -3.49
CA PRO A 242 -5.80 16.01 -4.61
C PRO A 242 -4.96 17.12 -5.28
N ASN A 243 -3.87 17.57 -4.65
CA ASN A 243 -2.93 18.51 -5.25
C ASN A 243 -1.86 17.72 -6.04
N PRO A 244 -1.80 17.85 -7.38
CA PRO A 244 -0.86 17.08 -8.20
C PRO A 244 0.61 17.26 -7.82
N LYS A 245 1.02 18.47 -7.41
CA LYS A 245 2.40 18.73 -6.98
C LYS A 245 2.75 18.00 -5.69
N VAL A 246 1.79 17.90 -4.77
CA VAL A 246 1.97 17.17 -3.50
C VAL A 246 1.95 15.67 -3.74
N LEU A 247 1.10 15.20 -4.66
CA LEU A 247 1.05 13.79 -5.08
C LEU A 247 2.40 13.35 -5.68
N GLU A 248 2.97 14.15 -6.57
CA GLU A 248 4.28 13.87 -7.19
C GLU A 248 5.41 13.99 -6.16
N LEU A 249 5.41 15.01 -5.30
CA LEU A 249 6.39 15.15 -4.22
C LEU A 249 6.36 13.96 -3.27
N TRP A 250 5.17 13.47 -2.92
CA TRP A 250 5.03 12.26 -2.10
C TRP A 250 5.67 11.05 -2.79
N PHE A 251 5.40 10.87 -4.08
CA PHE A 251 5.99 9.77 -4.86
C PHE A 251 7.51 9.83 -4.86
N ASN A 252 8.09 11.00 -5.13
CA ASN A 252 9.53 11.18 -5.18
C ASN A 252 10.18 10.83 -3.84
N ASN A 253 9.61 11.33 -2.74
CA ASN A 253 10.09 11.03 -1.40
C ASN A 253 9.95 9.54 -1.05
N ALA A 254 8.85 8.90 -1.46
CA ALA A 254 8.63 7.48 -1.22
C ALA A 254 9.65 6.64 -1.99
N MET A 255 9.92 6.95 -3.26
CA MET A 255 10.97 6.30 -4.05
C MET A 255 12.33 6.49 -3.36
N GLU A 256 12.70 7.72 -3.01
CA GLU A 256 13.95 7.98 -2.30
C GLU A 256 14.10 7.16 -1.01
N LEU A 257 13.04 7.08 -0.20
CA LEU A 257 13.05 6.31 1.04
C LEU A 257 13.23 4.82 0.75
N ILE A 258 12.43 4.28 -0.17
CA ILE A 258 12.51 2.87 -0.58
C ILE A 258 13.95 2.53 -1.00
N TYR A 259 14.57 3.37 -1.82
CA TYR A 259 15.94 3.10 -2.29
C TYR A 259 17.03 3.29 -1.23
N LYS A 260 16.87 4.21 -0.28
CA LYS A 260 17.82 4.39 0.83
C LYS A 260 17.81 3.20 1.79
N GLU A 261 16.64 2.61 1.98
CA GLU A 261 16.41 1.53 2.95
C GLU A 261 16.53 0.13 2.32
N ILE A 262 16.57 0.04 0.98
CA ILE A 262 16.86 -1.20 0.26
C ILE A 262 18.36 -1.55 0.39
N PRO A 263 18.74 -2.76 0.85
CA PRO A 263 20.13 -3.20 0.90
C PRO A 263 20.82 -3.14 -0.47
N GLU A 264 22.12 -2.81 -0.55
CA GLU A 264 22.87 -2.75 -1.84
C GLU A 264 22.73 -4.04 -2.69
N GLU A 265 22.60 -5.19 -2.04
CA GLU A 265 22.44 -6.51 -2.67
C GLU A 265 21.16 -6.62 -3.51
N TRP A 266 20.11 -5.89 -3.15
CA TRP A 266 18.87 -5.82 -3.89
C TRP A 266 18.97 -5.02 -5.18
N PHE A 267 19.84 -4.01 -5.26
CA PHE A 267 20.07 -3.31 -6.52
C PHE A 267 20.51 -4.30 -7.61
N SER A 268 21.27 -5.33 -7.23
CA SER A 268 21.68 -6.41 -8.12
C SER A 268 20.52 -7.36 -8.49
N MET A 269 19.48 -7.47 -7.65
CA MET A 269 18.29 -8.28 -7.93
C MET A 269 17.26 -7.51 -8.76
N LEU A 270 17.03 -6.24 -8.44
CA LEU A 270 16.23 -5.30 -9.22
C LEU A 270 16.79 -5.14 -10.63
N LYS A 271 18.11 -4.94 -10.76
CA LYS A 271 18.80 -4.90 -12.06
C LYS A 271 18.63 -6.21 -12.84
N ARG A 272 18.76 -7.38 -12.19
CA ARG A 272 18.51 -8.70 -12.82
C ARG A 272 17.05 -8.94 -13.22
N LYS A 273 16.07 -8.40 -12.49
CA LYS A 273 14.64 -8.45 -12.88
C LYS A 273 14.36 -7.48 -14.03
N TYR A 274 14.98 -6.29 -14.04
CA TYR A 274 14.84 -5.28 -15.10
C TYR A 274 15.49 -5.71 -16.43
N ASP A 275 16.68 -6.32 -16.38
CA ASP A 275 17.40 -6.84 -17.56
C ASP A 275 16.67 -8.04 -18.21
N LYS A 276 15.70 -8.64 -17.52
CA LYS A 276 14.84 -9.72 -18.02
C LYS A 276 13.50 -9.24 -18.56
N LEU A 277 13.15 -7.97 -18.39
CA LEU A 277 11.98 -7.42 -19.07
C LEU A 277 12.32 -7.27 -20.56
N PRO A 278 11.46 -7.76 -21.48
CA PRO A 278 11.72 -7.59 -22.90
C PRO A 278 11.80 -6.09 -23.19
N SER A 279 12.95 -5.66 -23.72
CA SER A 279 13.05 -4.35 -24.33
C SER A 279 11.94 -4.27 -25.38
N LYS A 280 11.02 -3.32 -25.24
CA LYS A 280 10.13 -3.00 -26.35
C LYS A 280 11.05 -2.58 -27.48
N ALA A 281 11.23 -3.47 -28.45
CA ALA A 281 11.83 -3.13 -29.73
C ALA A 281 11.05 -1.92 -30.25
N SER A 282 11.72 -0.78 -30.33
CA SER A 282 11.25 0.38 -31.06
C SER A 282 11.10 -0.06 -32.51
N ASN A 283 9.89 -0.45 -32.91
CA ASN A 283 9.56 -0.66 -34.31
C ASN A 283 9.51 0.74 -34.95
N THR A 284 10.59 1.04 -35.66
CA THR A 284 10.68 1.99 -36.76
C THR A 284 9.59 1.74 -37.80
#